data_AF-A0A5M8Q3J1-F1
#
_entry.id   AF-A0A5M8Q3J1-F1
#
_cell.length_a   1.000
_cell.length_b   1.000
_cell.length_c   1.000
_cell.angle_alpha   90.00
_cell.angle_beta   90.00
_cell.angle_gamma   90.00
#
_symmetry.space_group_name_H-M   'P 1'
#
loop_
_entity.id
_entity.type
_entity.pdbx_description
1 polymer ?
#
loop_
_entity_poly.entity_id
_entity_poly.type
_entity_poly.pdbx_seq_one_letter_code
_entity_poly.pdbx_strand_id
1 'polypeptide(L)'
;MKTTFLTLFLTFIAFTWASAQKSPRVTAKGENVTIAYGQPSKRGRVLFGNAGSGSLEPYGKVWRIGADSATAITFKKDGMFGGKAVKAGTYTFFAIPTEKDWTIILNSEGNQWGAYKYEEIKGKDVLKVTVPNKTYPSSQEKLTFTVKNNSLDFQWDKSGFSVPLKF
;
A
#
# COMPACT_ATOMS: atom_id res chain seq x y z
N MET A 1 -53.80 -44.16 -24.35
CA MET A 1 -52.71 -44.45 -23.37
C MET A 1 -51.71 -43.32 -23.45
N LYS A 2 -51.26 -42.86 -22.28
CA LYS A 2 -50.50 -41.63 -22.05
C LYS A 2 -49.03 -41.84 -22.46
N THR A 3 -48.43 -40.92 -23.20
CA THR A 3 -46.97 -40.86 -23.37
C THR A 3 -46.46 -39.45 -23.15
N THR A 4 -45.42 -39.39 -22.33
CA THR A 4 -45.04 -38.30 -21.45
C THR A 4 -44.05 -37.35 -22.12
N PHE A 5 -44.24 -36.04 -21.98
CA PHE A 5 -43.22 -35.04 -22.32
C PHE A 5 -42.11 -35.05 -21.26
N LEU A 6 -40.87 -35.29 -21.67
CA LEU A 6 -39.68 -35.21 -20.80
C LEU A 6 -39.03 -33.85 -21.00
N THR A 7 -39.31 -32.89 -20.12
CA THR A 7 -38.66 -31.57 -20.13
C THR A 7 -37.31 -31.67 -19.41
N LEU A 8 -36.23 -31.52 -20.18
CA LEU A 8 -34.86 -31.52 -19.65
C LEU A 8 -34.55 -30.14 -19.04
N PHE A 9 -34.54 -30.03 -17.72
CA PHE A 9 -34.03 -28.85 -17.02
C PHE A 9 -32.50 -28.87 -17.01
N LEU A 10 -31.86 -28.07 -17.86
CA LEU A 10 -30.43 -27.76 -17.76
C LEU A 10 -30.25 -26.67 -16.69
N THR A 11 -29.92 -27.06 -15.46
CA THR A 11 -29.49 -26.10 -14.44
C THR A 11 -28.07 -25.63 -14.72
N PHE A 12 -27.92 -24.41 -15.22
CA PHE A 12 -26.64 -23.70 -15.26
C PHE A 12 -26.23 -23.35 -13.82
N ILE A 13 -25.34 -24.16 -13.22
CA ILE A 13 -24.68 -23.77 -11.97
C ILE A 13 -23.61 -22.75 -12.33
N ALA A 14 -23.91 -21.47 -12.10
CA ALA A 14 -22.92 -20.40 -12.18
C ALA A 14 -21.91 -20.59 -11.02
N PHE A 15 -20.80 -21.28 -11.28
CA PHE A 15 -19.63 -21.25 -10.42
C PHE A 15 -19.02 -19.84 -10.52
N THR A 16 -19.46 -18.92 -9.67
CA THR A 16 -18.73 -17.67 -9.46
C THR A 16 -17.42 -18.04 -8.75
N TRP A 17 -16.34 -18.18 -9.53
CA TRP A 17 -14.98 -18.15 -8.99
C TRP A 17 -14.72 -16.75 -8.43
N ALA A 18 -15.19 -16.48 -7.21
CA ALA A 18 -14.69 -15.38 -6.42
C ALA A 18 -13.26 -15.75 -6.04
N SER A 19 -12.28 -15.39 -6.88
CA SER A 19 -10.88 -15.48 -6.45
C SER A 19 -10.73 -14.50 -5.28
N ALA A 20 -10.50 -15.03 -4.07
CA ALA A 20 -10.20 -14.19 -2.93
C ALA A 20 -8.94 -13.39 -3.29
N GLN A 21 -9.05 -12.06 -3.30
CA GLN A 21 -7.92 -11.18 -3.63
C GLN A 21 -6.73 -11.57 -2.76
N LYS A 22 -5.60 -11.92 -3.40
CA LYS A 22 -4.40 -12.48 -2.73
C LYS A 22 -3.88 -11.57 -1.62
N SER A 23 -4.12 -10.26 -1.74
CA SER A 23 -3.85 -9.24 -0.72
C SER A 23 -5.11 -8.39 -0.52
N PRO A 24 -5.89 -8.58 0.56
CA PRO A 24 -7.12 -7.81 0.80
C PRO A 24 -6.86 -6.30 0.74
N ARG A 25 -7.83 -5.55 0.21
CA ARG A 25 -7.76 -4.08 0.23
C ARG A 25 -8.27 -3.54 1.56
N VAL A 26 -7.44 -2.74 2.22
CA VAL A 26 -7.71 -2.14 3.53
C VAL A 26 -7.66 -0.63 3.40
N THR A 27 -8.48 0.06 4.20
CA THR A 27 -8.46 1.53 4.31
C THR A 27 -8.29 1.93 5.76
N ALA A 28 -7.18 2.59 6.09
CA ALA A 28 -6.99 3.24 7.39
C ALA A 28 -7.47 4.69 7.28
N LYS A 29 -8.36 5.10 8.19
CA LYS A 29 -9.01 6.41 8.18
C LYS A 29 -8.63 7.20 9.42
N GLY A 30 -8.24 8.45 9.22
CA GLY A 30 -8.24 9.49 10.23
C GLY A 30 -9.18 10.63 9.83
N GLU A 31 -9.20 11.69 10.64
CA GLU A 31 -10.08 12.84 10.39
C GLU A 31 -9.77 13.52 9.06
N ASN A 32 -8.50 13.85 8.80
CA ASN A 32 -8.06 14.61 7.62
C ASN A 32 -7.26 13.79 6.60
N VAL A 33 -6.88 12.56 6.93
CA VAL A 33 -6.09 11.67 6.07
C VAL A 33 -6.76 10.31 5.96
N THR A 34 -6.77 9.73 4.77
CA THR A 34 -7.16 8.35 4.54
C THR A 34 -6.10 7.68 3.68
N ILE A 35 -5.78 6.41 3.96
CA ILE A 35 -4.86 5.62 3.14
C ILE A 35 -5.50 4.29 2.79
N ALA A 36 -5.63 4.02 1.49
CA ALA A 36 -6.20 2.79 0.94
C ALA A 36 -5.08 2.00 0.27
N TYR A 37 -4.88 0.74 0.69
CA TYR A 37 -3.74 -0.07 0.28
C TYR A 37 -4.10 -1.55 0.17
N GLY A 38 -3.37 -2.29 -0.67
CA GLY A 38 -3.38 -3.74 -0.63
C GLY A 38 -2.51 -4.24 0.54
N GLN A 39 -3.03 -5.15 1.35
CA GLN A 39 -2.39 -5.66 2.57
C GLN A 39 -1.78 -7.05 2.34
N PRO A 40 -0.52 -7.16 1.87
CA PRO A 40 0.17 -8.44 1.79
C PRO A 40 0.59 -8.96 3.17
N SER A 41 0.78 -10.28 3.26
CA SER A 41 1.36 -10.98 4.42
C SER A 41 2.84 -11.31 4.18
N LYS A 42 3.67 -11.29 5.22
CA LYS A 42 5.10 -11.62 5.16
C LYS A 42 5.30 -13.09 4.75
N ARG A 43 4.53 -14.02 5.32
CA ARG A 43 4.59 -15.47 5.04
C ARG A 43 6.00 -16.04 5.19
N GLY A 44 6.69 -15.68 6.27
CA GLY A 44 8.05 -16.14 6.56
C GLY A 44 9.16 -15.54 5.69
N ARG A 45 8.85 -14.69 4.71
CA ARG A 45 9.85 -14.07 3.82
C ARG A 45 10.65 -12.98 4.54
N VAL A 46 11.92 -12.81 4.16
CA VAL A 46 12.69 -11.62 4.53
C VAL A 46 12.17 -10.44 3.71
N LEU A 47 11.72 -9.39 4.38
CA LEU A 47 11.07 -8.26 3.71
C LEU A 47 12.08 -7.30 3.10
N PHE A 48 13.06 -6.84 3.87
CA PHE A 48 13.98 -5.78 3.46
C PHE A 48 15.43 -6.23 3.57
N GLY A 49 16.28 -5.77 2.67
CA GLY A 49 17.69 -6.15 2.63
C GLY A 49 18.41 -5.62 1.38
N ASN A 50 19.70 -5.91 1.27
CA ASN A 50 20.48 -5.50 0.11
C ASN A 50 19.98 -6.16 -1.19
N ALA A 51 20.16 -5.48 -2.31
CA ALA A 51 19.87 -6.08 -3.61
C ALA A 51 20.67 -7.39 -3.79
N GLY A 52 19.98 -8.45 -4.23
CA GLY A 52 20.57 -9.79 -4.35
C GLY A 52 20.47 -10.66 -3.08
N SER A 53 19.98 -10.14 -1.94
CA SER A 53 19.85 -10.92 -0.70
C SER A 53 18.64 -11.87 -0.64
N GLY A 54 17.79 -11.86 -1.68
CA GLY A 54 16.50 -12.56 -1.66
C GLY A 54 15.42 -11.85 -0.82
N SER A 55 15.67 -10.61 -0.37
CA SER A 55 14.66 -9.76 0.25
C SER A 55 13.55 -9.39 -0.74
N LEU A 56 12.33 -9.25 -0.21
CA LEU A 56 11.16 -8.93 -1.03
C LEU A 56 11.23 -7.51 -1.62
N GLU A 57 11.64 -6.54 -0.81
CA GLU A 57 11.75 -5.13 -1.15
C GLU A 57 13.19 -4.65 -0.86
N PRO A 58 14.06 -4.63 -1.87
CA PRO A 58 15.47 -4.29 -1.69
C PRO A 58 15.70 -2.84 -1.26
N TYR A 59 16.72 -2.63 -0.43
CA TYR A 59 17.16 -1.30 -0.03
C TYR A 59 17.62 -0.46 -1.23
N GLY A 60 17.34 0.85 -1.14
CA GLY A 60 17.69 1.84 -2.17
C GLY A 60 16.85 1.73 -3.45
N LYS A 61 15.84 0.86 -3.49
CA LYS A 61 14.92 0.72 -4.63
C LYS A 61 13.58 1.36 -4.31
N VAL A 62 13.01 2.01 -5.33
CA VAL A 62 11.66 2.55 -5.23
C VAL A 62 10.65 1.42 -5.15
N TRP A 63 9.77 1.52 -4.17
CA TRP A 63 8.72 0.57 -3.90
C TRP A 63 7.37 1.28 -3.85
N ARG A 64 6.43 0.78 -4.65
CA ARG A 64 5.02 1.15 -4.55
C ARG A 64 4.42 0.40 -3.36
N ILE A 65 4.56 0.96 -2.16
CA ILE A 65 4.21 0.32 -0.89
C ILE A 65 2.86 -0.42 -0.96
N GLY A 66 2.79 -1.66 -0.45
CA GLY A 66 1.59 -2.52 -0.57
C GLY A 66 1.67 -3.53 -1.73
N ALA A 67 0.54 -4.16 -2.04
CA ALA A 67 0.41 -5.14 -3.13
C ALA A 67 -0.80 -4.82 -4.03
N ASP A 68 -0.82 -5.40 -5.23
CA ASP A 68 -1.85 -5.21 -6.26
C ASP A 68 -2.01 -3.73 -6.68
N SER A 69 -3.21 -3.15 -6.55
CA SER A 69 -3.48 -1.73 -6.85
C SER A 69 -2.61 -0.77 -6.02
N ALA A 70 -2.29 0.39 -6.61
CA ALA A 70 -1.57 1.46 -5.94
C ALA A 70 -2.14 1.83 -4.57
N THR A 71 -1.25 2.00 -3.61
CA THR A 71 -1.58 2.64 -2.34
C THR A 71 -1.87 4.11 -2.61
N ALA A 72 -3.07 4.53 -2.24
CA ALA A 72 -3.56 5.88 -2.41
C ALA A 72 -3.70 6.53 -1.04
N ILE A 73 -3.04 7.67 -0.85
CA ILE A 73 -3.23 8.54 0.31
C ILE A 73 -4.05 9.75 -0.11
N THR A 74 -5.09 10.06 0.66
CA THR A 74 -5.99 11.19 0.43
C THR A 74 -5.93 12.15 1.60
N PHE A 75 -5.64 13.41 1.31
CA PHE A 75 -5.71 14.54 2.23
C PHE A 75 -7.00 15.31 1.98
N LYS A 76 -7.85 15.45 3.00
CA LYS A 76 -9.15 16.14 2.87
C LYS A 76 -9.03 17.67 2.80
N LYS A 77 -7.96 18.21 3.38
CA LYS A 77 -7.60 19.63 3.35
C LYS A 77 -6.08 19.77 3.29
N ASP A 78 -5.63 20.97 2.95
CA ASP A 78 -4.22 21.36 3.01
C ASP A 78 -3.66 21.12 4.42
N GLY A 79 -2.37 20.80 4.49
CA GLY A 79 -1.69 20.54 5.76
C GLY A 79 -0.19 20.35 5.59
N MET A 80 0.42 19.64 6.53
CA MET A 80 1.83 19.29 6.53
C MET A 80 1.99 17.78 6.62
N PHE A 81 2.86 17.23 5.77
CA PHE A 81 3.27 15.83 5.75
C PHE A 81 4.79 15.77 5.90
N GLY A 82 5.28 15.20 7.00
CA GLY A 82 6.71 15.11 7.28
C GLY A 82 7.41 16.48 7.33
N GLY A 83 6.71 17.51 7.84
CA GLY A 83 7.23 18.88 7.91
C GLY A 83 7.18 19.67 6.60
N LYS A 84 6.59 19.11 5.53
CA LYS A 84 6.43 19.80 4.24
C LYS A 84 4.96 20.06 3.94
N ALA A 85 4.66 21.21 3.33
CA ALA A 85 3.30 21.55 2.92
C ALA A 85 2.77 20.56 1.89
N VAL A 86 1.54 20.12 2.08
CA VAL A 86 0.81 19.23 1.16
C VAL A 86 -0.58 19.80 0.92
N LYS A 87 -1.03 19.77 -0.34
CA LYS A 87 -2.37 20.22 -0.72
C LYS A 87 -3.40 19.12 -0.52
N ALA A 88 -4.65 19.51 -0.34
CA ALA A 88 -5.77 18.58 -0.42
C ALA A 88 -5.73 17.84 -1.76
N GLY A 89 -5.97 16.53 -1.75
CA GLY A 89 -5.85 15.70 -2.93
C GLY A 89 -5.55 14.25 -2.63
N THR A 90 -5.53 13.44 -3.69
CA THR A 90 -5.14 12.03 -3.61
C THR A 90 -3.84 11.82 -4.36
N TYR A 91 -2.91 11.09 -3.74
CA TYR A 91 -1.58 10.82 -4.27
C TYR A 91 -1.27 9.34 -4.19
N THR A 92 -0.48 8.84 -5.15
CA THR A 92 0.14 7.52 -5.03
C THR A 92 1.27 7.59 -4.01
N PHE A 93 1.35 6.57 -3.16
CA PHE A 93 2.32 6.47 -2.10
C PHE A 93 3.47 5.52 -2.49
N PHE A 94 4.68 6.06 -2.55
CA PHE A 94 5.90 5.29 -2.76
C PHE A 94 6.86 5.44 -1.58
N ALA A 95 7.79 4.50 -1.47
CA ALA A 95 8.86 4.56 -0.51
C ALA A 95 10.17 4.04 -1.09
N ILE A 96 11.30 4.51 -0.57
CA ILE A 96 12.63 3.94 -0.79
C ILE A 96 13.17 3.57 0.60
N PRO A 97 13.14 2.29 0.98
CA PRO A 97 13.71 1.86 2.25
C PRO A 97 15.24 1.84 2.19
N THR A 98 15.87 2.19 3.29
CA THR A 98 17.27 1.88 3.59
C THR A 98 17.32 1.21 4.96
N GLU A 99 18.52 0.82 5.41
CA GLU A 99 18.69 0.29 6.75
C GLU A 99 18.36 1.33 7.84
N LYS A 100 18.63 2.61 7.58
CA LYS A 100 18.55 3.69 8.59
C LYS A 100 17.32 4.56 8.44
N ASP A 101 16.81 4.71 7.23
CA ASP A 101 15.75 5.65 6.90
C ASP A 101 14.84 5.15 5.78
N TRP A 102 13.74 5.87 5.61
CA TRP A 102 12.78 5.67 4.54
C TRP A 102 12.55 7.01 3.86
N THR A 103 12.77 7.07 2.55
CA THR A 103 12.30 8.20 1.75
C THR A 103 10.88 7.93 1.28
N ILE A 104 9.92 8.69 1.78
CA ILE A 104 8.51 8.60 1.42
C ILE A 104 8.21 9.64 0.34
N ILE A 105 7.48 9.20 -0.68
CA ILE A 105 7.22 9.99 -1.89
C ILE A 105 5.72 10.02 -2.15
N LEU A 106 5.18 11.22 -2.32
CA LEU A 106 3.82 11.46 -2.80
C LEU A 106 3.90 11.85 -4.28
N ASN A 107 3.22 11.10 -5.15
CA ASN A 107 3.20 11.34 -6.58
C ASN A 107 1.75 11.60 -7.05
N SER A 108 1.53 12.57 -7.93
CA SER A 108 0.20 12.93 -8.42
C SER A 108 -0.34 12.00 -9.51
N GLU A 109 0.50 11.13 -10.09
CA GLU A 109 0.07 10.09 -11.00
C GLU A 109 -0.58 8.93 -10.23
N GLY A 110 -1.85 8.67 -10.53
CA GLY A 110 -2.62 7.57 -9.95
C GLY A 110 -2.35 6.21 -10.61
N ASN A 111 -3.07 5.19 -10.14
CA ASN A 111 -3.25 3.89 -10.81
C ASN A 111 -1.95 3.15 -11.20
N GLN A 112 -0.91 3.28 -10.39
CA GLN A 112 0.36 2.61 -10.64
C GLN A 112 0.32 1.13 -10.27
N TRP A 113 0.83 0.28 -11.15
CA TRP A 113 1.03 -1.14 -10.87
C TRP A 113 2.51 -1.40 -10.59
N GLY A 114 2.83 -1.71 -9.33
CA GLY A 114 4.22 -1.75 -8.87
C GLY A 114 4.95 -0.41 -9.07
N ALA A 115 6.28 -0.46 -9.12
CA ALA A 115 7.12 0.72 -9.37
C ALA A 115 7.85 0.68 -10.72
N TYR A 116 7.44 -0.22 -11.63
CA TYR A 116 8.13 -0.47 -12.91
C TYR A 116 8.19 0.75 -13.83
N LYS A 117 7.15 1.58 -13.81
CA LYS A 117 7.04 2.82 -14.60
C LYS A 117 7.43 4.06 -13.82
N TYR A 118 8.02 3.91 -12.63
CA TYR A 118 8.28 5.05 -11.75
C TYR A 118 9.17 6.12 -12.42
N GLU A 119 10.21 5.72 -13.15
CA GLU A 119 11.09 6.70 -13.81
C GLU A 119 10.35 7.54 -14.87
N GLU A 120 9.33 7.00 -15.54
CA GLU A 120 8.49 7.75 -16.50
C GLU A 120 7.62 8.81 -15.79
N ILE A 121 7.23 8.56 -14.54
CA ILE A 121 6.29 9.40 -13.78
C ILE A 121 6.96 10.22 -12.66
N LYS A 122 8.27 10.09 -12.50
CA LYS A 122 9.05 10.75 -11.44
C LYS A 122 8.94 12.27 -11.45
N GLY A 123 8.75 12.87 -12.63
CA GLY A 123 8.47 14.30 -12.77
C GLY A 123 7.15 14.76 -12.13
N LYS A 124 6.29 13.82 -11.72
CA LYS A 124 5.01 14.05 -11.03
C LYS A 124 5.10 13.86 -9.51
N ASP A 125 6.31 13.70 -8.97
CA ASP A 125 6.54 13.70 -7.53
C ASP A 125 6.19 15.08 -6.95
N VAL A 126 5.22 15.12 -6.05
CA VAL A 126 4.76 16.35 -5.39
C VAL A 126 5.59 16.64 -4.15
N LEU A 127 6.00 15.59 -3.43
CA LEU A 127 6.68 15.74 -2.16
C LEU A 127 7.55 14.52 -1.85
N LYS A 128 8.72 14.77 -1.27
CA LYS A 128 9.62 13.75 -0.70
C LYS A 128 10.01 14.12 0.72
N VAL A 129 9.84 13.19 1.65
CA VAL A 129 10.25 13.32 3.06
C VAL A 129 11.03 12.10 3.49
N THR A 130 12.09 12.32 4.26
CA THR A 130 12.91 11.25 4.81
C THR A 130 12.59 11.12 6.30
N VAL A 131 12.33 9.89 6.74
CA VAL A 131 12.00 9.56 8.14
C VAL A 131 12.87 8.39 8.60
N PRO A 132 13.24 8.30 9.89
CA PRO A 132 14.04 7.20 10.38
C PRO A 132 13.30 5.87 10.25
N ASN A 133 14.06 4.81 9.94
CA ASN A 133 13.58 3.44 10.04
C ASN A 133 13.31 3.11 11.51
N LYS A 134 12.10 2.67 11.81
CA LYS A 134 11.70 2.24 13.14
C LYS A 134 11.77 0.72 13.21
N THR A 135 12.51 0.23 14.21
CA THR A 135 12.50 -1.18 14.59
C THR A 135 11.51 -1.40 15.73
N TYR A 136 10.53 -2.26 15.49
CA TYR A 136 9.48 -2.62 16.45
C TYR A 136 9.84 -3.93 17.18
N PRO A 137 9.48 -4.06 18.47
CA PRO A 137 9.79 -5.26 19.25
C PRO A 137 9.03 -6.50 18.74
N SER A 138 7.80 -6.32 18.27
CA SER A 138 6.94 -7.37 17.72
C SER A 138 6.86 -7.29 16.19
N SER A 139 6.77 -8.47 15.56
CA SER A 139 6.59 -8.58 14.11
C SER A 139 5.12 -8.39 13.73
N GLN A 140 4.85 -7.55 12.73
CA GLN A 140 3.56 -7.49 12.05
C GLN A 140 3.54 -8.42 10.85
N GLU A 141 2.70 -9.45 10.89
CA GLU A 141 2.58 -10.41 9.78
C GLU A 141 2.02 -9.74 8.52
N LYS A 142 1.11 -8.79 8.68
CA LYS A 142 0.49 -8.05 7.57
C LYS A 142 1.02 -6.63 7.51
N LEU A 143 1.24 -6.15 6.29
CA LEU A 143 1.54 -4.75 6.05
C LEU A 143 0.41 -3.88 6.62
N THR A 144 0.73 -2.94 7.48
CA THR A 144 -0.29 -2.17 8.21
C THR A 144 0.04 -0.69 8.23
N PHE A 145 -0.95 0.12 7.87
CA PHE A 145 -0.94 1.56 8.11
C PHE A 145 -1.90 1.91 9.24
N THR A 146 -1.48 2.85 10.08
CA THR A 146 -2.32 3.41 11.14
C THR A 146 -2.28 4.93 11.04
N VAL A 147 -3.44 5.55 10.86
CA VAL A 147 -3.58 7.00 10.88
C VAL A 147 -3.86 7.43 12.32
N LYS A 148 -2.95 8.21 12.90
CA LYS A 148 -3.10 8.84 14.23
C LYS A 148 -3.40 10.32 14.06
N ASN A 149 -3.71 11.01 15.16
CA ASN A 149 -4.04 12.45 15.13
C ASN A 149 -2.90 13.31 14.56
N ASN A 150 -1.63 12.94 14.83
CA ASN A 150 -0.44 13.70 14.45
C ASN A 150 0.58 12.90 13.63
N SER A 151 0.26 11.68 13.21
CA SER A 151 1.17 10.87 12.39
C SER A 151 0.47 9.85 11.51
N LEU A 152 1.12 9.48 10.41
CA LEU A 152 0.85 8.27 9.65
C LEU A 152 1.95 7.26 10.00
N ASP A 153 1.55 6.15 10.61
CA ASP A 153 2.46 5.07 10.97
C ASP A 153 2.32 3.92 9.97
N PHE A 154 3.46 3.29 9.67
CA PHE A 154 3.56 2.09 8.85
C PHE A 154 4.38 1.04 9.59
N GLN A 155 3.95 -0.22 9.52
CA GLN A 155 4.74 -1.36 9.98
C GLN A 155 4.51 -2.60 9.10
N TRP A 156 5.60 -3.30 8.78
CA TRP A 156 5.57 -4.66 8.25
C TRP A 156 6.79 -5.43 8.76
N ASP A 157 6.57 -6.63 9.32
CA ASP A 157 7.53 -7.31 10.18
C ASP A 157 7.91 -6.40 11.37
N LYS A 158 9.19 -6.37 11.75
CA LYS A 158 9.74 -5.47 12.75
C LYS A 158 10.16 -4.11 12.17
N SER A 159 10.01 -3.85 10.88
CA SER A 159 10.41 -2.58 10.27
C SER A 159 9.21 -1.68 9.99
N GLY A 160 9.43 -0.37 10.05
CA GLY A 160 8.41 0.59 9.70
C GLY A 160 8.89 2.03 9.80
N PHE A 161 7.95 2.96 9.80
CA PHE A 161 8.22 4.38 9.94
C PHE A 161 7.02 5.13 10.51
N SER A 162 7.22 6.40 10.84
CA SER A 162 6.17 7.31 11.25
C SER A 162 6.41 8.66 10.61
N VAL A 163 5.42 9.16 9.86
CA VAL A 163 5.47 10.48 9.22
C VAL A 163 4.59 11.44 10.01
N PRO A 164 5.14 12.55 10.54
CA PRO A 164 4.34 13.57 11.21
C PRO A 164 3.28 14.19 10.29
N LEU A 165 2.10 14.46 10.86
CA LEU A 165 0.96 15.09 10.22
C LEU A 165 0.54 16.34 11.01
N LYS A 166 0.16 17.41 10.31
CA LYS A 166 -0.46 18.62 10.89
C LYS A 166 -1.48 19.20 9.92
N PHE A 167 -2.65 19.59 10.41
CA PHE A 167 -3.77 20.14 9.62
C PHE A 167 -4.42 21.32 10.33
#